data_AF-A0A916BJF5-F1
#
_entry.id   AF-A0A916BJF5-F1
#
_cell.length_a   1.000
_cell.length_b   1.000
_cell.length_c   1.000
_cell.angle_alpha   90.00
_cell.angle_beta   90.00
_cell.angle_gamma   90.00
#
_symmetry.space_group_name_H-M   'P 1'
#
loop_
_entity.id
_entity.type
_entity.pdbx_description
1 polymer ?
#
loop_
_entity_poly.entity_id
_entity_poly.type
_entity_poly.pdbx_seq_one_letter_code
_entity_poly.pdbx_strand_id
1 'polypeptide(L)' 'MELPTGHTLNNRFRIIRLLGKGGMGAVYYAHDPVLNRYVAIKQMLPTQAVNEHAAEQMRKQFLREAQTL' A
#
# COMPACT_ATOMS: atom_id res chain seq x y z
N MET A 1 -1.15 9.79 -5.62
CA MET A 1 0.15 9.91 -6.30
C MET A 1 1.03 8.75 -5.83
N GLU A 2 1.86 8.18 -6.71
CA GLU A 2 2.73 7.04 -6.36
C GLU A 2 3.89 7.47 -5.46
N LEU A 3 4.34 6.59 -4.57
CA LEU A 3 5.47 6.86 -3.69
C LEU A 3 6.78 6.68 -4.44
N PRO A 4 7.65 7.70 -4.52
CA PRO A 4 8.91 7.59 -5.23
C PRO A 4 9.91 6.68 -4.49
N THR A 5 10.84 6.08 -5.23
CA THR A 5 11.98 5.38 -4.64
C THR A 5 12.77 6.30 -3.71
N GLY A 6 13.15 5.77 -2.54
CA GLY A 6 13.84 6.51 -1.49
C GLY A 6 12.92 7.27 -0.54
N HIS A 7 11.61 7.38 -0.84
CA HIS A 7 10.63 7.98 0.05
C HIS A 7 10.53 7.23 1.38
N THR A 8 10.41 7.96 2.49
CA THR A 8 10.18 7.38 3.81
C THR A 8 8.72 7.56 4.21
N LEU A 9 7.97 6.47 4.20
CA LEU A 9 6.58 6.44 4.63
C LEU A 9 6.48 6.34 6.16
N ASN A 10 5.62 7.15 6.77
CA ASN A 10 5.39 7.20 8.22
C ASN A 10 6.69 7.29 9.05
N ASN A 11 7.71 7.99 8.51
CA ASN A 11 9.02 8.15 9.12
C ASN A 11 9.73 6.83 9.50
N ARG A 12 9.36 5.71 8.86
CA ARG A 12 9.86 4.36 9.16
C ARG A 12 10.19 3.59 7.90
N PHE A 13 9.24 3.41 7.00
CA PHE A 13 9.40 2.49 5.89
C PHE A 13 10.05 3.18 4.70
N ARG A 14 11.24 2.73 4.31
CA ARG A 14 11.93 3.28 3.13
C ARG A 14 11.50 2.54 1.88
N ILE A 15 10.83 3.23 0.97
CA ILE A 15 10.38 2.69 -0.32
C ILE A 15 11.61 2.43 -1.20
N ILE A 16 11.73 1.20 -1.70
CA ILE A 16 12.82 0.77 -2.58
C ILE A 16 12.34 0.74 -4.03
N ARG A 17 11.16 0.17 -4.29
CA ARG A 17 10.56 0.15 -5.64
C ARG A 17 9.08 -0.22 -5.59
N LEU A 18 8.36 0.09 -6.66
CA LEU A 18 7.04 -0.45 -6.93
C LEU A 18 7.13 -1.96 -7.22
N LEU A 19 6.25 -2.75 -6.61
CA LEU A 19 6.06 -4.18 -6.90
C LEU A 19 4.93 -4.39 -7.91
N GLY A 20 3.84 -3.62 -7.81
CA GLY A 20 2.72 -3.70 -8.74
C GLY A 20 1.67 -2.64 -8.47
N LYS A 21 0.86 -2.34 -9.49
CA LYS A 21 -0.23 -1.37 -9.44
C LYS A 21 -1.46 -1.97 -10.12
N GLY A 22 -2.63 -1.77 -9.54
CA GLY A 22 -3.90 -2.25 -10.06
C GLY A 22 -5.08 -1.40 -9.58
N GLY A 23 -6.30 -1.86 -9.86
CA GLY A 23 -7.53 -1.10 -9.59
C GLY A 23 -7.74 -0.71 -8.12
N MET A 24 -7.21 -1.51 -7.17
CA MET A 24 -7.35 -1.25 -5.74
C MET A 24 -6.22 -0.38 -5.15
N GLY A 25 -5.11 -0.17 -5.87
CA GLY A 25 -3.97 0.57 -5.34
C GLY A 25 -2.61 0.11 -5.87
N ALA A 26 -1.56 0.43 -5.12
CA ALA A 26 -0.18 0.11 -5.42
C ALA A 26 0.50 -0.65 -4.28
N VAL A 27 1.35 -1.62 -4.61
CA VAL A 27 2.15 -2.39 -3.65
C VAL A 27 3.61 -2.03 -3.86
N TYR A 28 4.31 -1.70 -2.78
CA TYR A 28 5.71 -1.29 -2.78
C TYR A 28 6.57 -2.26 -2.00
N TYR A 29 7.81 -2.46 -2.45
CA TYR A 29 8.87 -3.10 -1.68
C TYR A 29 9.56 -2.04 -0.84
N ALA A 30 9.65 -2.27 0.46
CA ALA A 30 10.22 -1.32 1.41
C ALA A 30 11.12 -1.99 2.43
N HIS A 31 12.05 -1.23 3.00
CA HIS A 31 12.84 -1.65 4.17
C HIS A 31 12.25 -1.03 5.43
N ASP A 32 12.06 -1.86 6.45
CA ASP A 32 11.73 -1.45 7.80
C ASP A 32 13.03 -1.47 8.64
N PRO A 33 13.61 -0.30 8.95
CA PRO A 33 14.88 -0.22 9.68
C PRO A 33 14.72 -0.58 11.16
N VAL A 34 13.50 -0.49 11.72
CA VAL A 34 13.25 -0.82 13.13
C VAL A 34 13.32 -2.33 13.35
N LEU A 35 12.72 -3.10 12.43
CA LEU A 35 12.73 -4.56 12.46
C LEU A 35 13.82 -5.18 11.60
N ASN A 36 14.64 -4.35 10.95
CA ASN A 36 15.66 -4.72 9.98
C ASN A 36 15.22 -5.80 8.97
N ARG A 37 14.07 -5.57 8.33
CA ARG A 37 13.51 -6.52 7.36
C ARG A 37 12.90 -5.82 6.16
N TYR A 38 12.74 -6.56 5.08
CA TYR A 38 12.02 -6.09 3.92
C TYR A 38 10.53 -6.46 4.00
N VAL A 39 9.67 -5.53 3.60
CA VAL A 39 8.22 -5.65 3.69
C VAL A 39 7.55 -5.22 2.39
N ALA A 40 6.34 -5.72 2.16
CA ALA A 40 5.44 -5.21 1.15
C ALA A 40 4.47 -4.20 1.78
N ILE A 41 4.29 -3.03 1.16
CA ILE A 41 3.36 -2.00 1.61
C ILE A 41 2.30 -1.81 0.54
N LYS A 42 1.04 -2.12 0.86
CA LYS A 42 -0.11 -1.87 -0.02
C LYS A 42 -0.72 -0.52 0.33
N GLN A 43 -0.73 0.42 -0.62
CA GLN A 43 -1.36 1.72 -0.51
C GLN A 43 -2.61 1.75 -1.37
N MET A 44 -3.74 2.10 -0.78
CA MET A 44 -4.98 2.35 -1.51
C MET A 44 -4.85 3.69 -2.25
N LEU A 45 -5.11 3.69 -3.56
CA LEU A 45 -5.18 4.93 -4.33
C LEU A 45 -6.63 5.42 -4.33
N PRO A 46 -6.90 6.71 -4.02
CA PRO A 46 -8.24 7.25 -4.14
C PRO A 46 -8.66 7.18 -5.62
N THR A 47 -9.60 6.30 -5.91
CA THR A 47 -10.21 6.18 -7.24
C THR A 47 -11.37 7.17 -7.29
N GLN A 48 -11.21 8.25 -8.06
CA GLN A 48 -12.20 9.32 -8.22
C GLN A 48 -13.53 8.85 -8.87
N ALA A 49 -13.64 7.57 -9.24
CA ALA A 49 -14.72 7.02 -10.05
C ALA A 49 -15.49 5.85 -9.41
N VAL A 50 -15.29 5.55 -8.12
CA VAL A 50 -16.06 4.51 -7.43
C VAL A 50 -17.17 5.13 -6.60
N ASN A 51 -18.39 4.63 -6.79
CA ASN A 51 -19.48 4.87 -5.88
C ASN A 51 -19.10 4.43 -4.44
N GLU A 52 -19.73 5.05 -3.44
CA GLU A 52 -19.41 4.81 -2.02
C GLU A 52 -19.47 3.32 -1.64
N HIS A 53 -20.38 2.58 -2.28
CA HIS A 53 -20.50 1.14 -2.06
C HIS A 53 -19.27 0.35 -2.52
N ALA A 54 -18.72 0.64 -3.70
CA ALA A 54 -17.52 -0.01 -4.20
C ALA A 54 -16.26 0.37 -3.39
N ALA A 55 -16.18 1.62 -2.92
CA ALA A 55 -15.11 2.06 -2.03
C ALA A 55 -15.13 1.28 -0.70
N GLU A 56 -16.31 1.05 -0.12
CA GLU A 56 -16.46 0.28 1.11
C GLU A 56 -16.10 -1.20 0.91
N GLN A 57 -16.46 -1.81 -0.23
CA GLN A 57 -16.05 -3.19 -0.54
C GLN A 57 -14.53 -3.31 -0.69
N MET A 58 -13.88 -2.36 -1.37
CA MET A 58 -12.41 -2.30 -1.48
C MET A 58 -11.75 -2.17 -0.10
N ARG A 59 -12.29 -1.31 0.76
CA ARG A 59 -11.79 -1.14 2.13
C ARG A 59 -11.92 -2.43 2.94
N LYS A 60 -13.05 -3.14 2.83
CA LYS A 60 -13.26 -4.44 3.49
C LYS A 60 -12.27 -5.49 3.01
N GLN A 61 -12.04 -5.60 1.70
CA GLN A 61 -11.07 -6.55 1.15
C GLN A 61 -9.64 -6.24 1.61
N PHE A 62 -9.25 -4.97 1.60
CA PHE A 62 -7.94 -4.55 2.11
C PHE A 62 -7.72 -4.92 3.58
N LEU A 63 -8.72 -4.68 4.44
CA LEU A 63 -8.64 -5.05 5.85
C LEU A 63 -8.58 -6.57 6.06
N ARG A 64 -9.33 -7.35 5.27
CA ARG A 64 -9.29 -8.81 5.31
C ARG A 64 -7.90 -9.35 4.94
N GLU A 65 -7.32 -8.85 3.86
CA GLU A 65 -5.96 -9.26 3.43
C GLU A 65 -4.91 -8.93 4.50
N ALA A 66 -5.03 -7.79 5.17
CA ALA A 66 -4.12 -7.38 6.24
C ALA A 66 -4.22 -8.23 7.52
N GLN A 67 -5.33 -8.93 7.73
CA GLN A 67 -5.55 -9.81 8.89
C GLN A 67 -5.17 -11.27 8.64
N THR A 68 -4.88 -11.64 7.39
CA THR A 68 -4.65 -13.04 6.98
C THR A 68 -3.15 -13.40 6.87
N LEU A 69 -2.25 -12.46 7.20
CA LEU A 69 -0.78 -12.61 7.15
C LEU A 69 -0.15 -12.39 8.53
#